data_AF-A0A956F224-F1
#
_entry.id   AF-A0A956F224-F1
#
_cell.length_a   1.000
_cell.length_b   1.000
_cell.length_c   1.000
_cell.angle_alpha   90.00
_cell.angle_beta   90.00
_cell.angle_gamma   90.00
#
_symmetry.space_group_name_H-M   'P 1'
#
loop_
_entity.id
_entity.type
_entity.pdbx_description
1 polymer ?
#
loop_
_entity_poly.entity_id
_entity_poly.type
_entity_poly.pdbx_seq_one_letter_code
_entity_poly.pdbx_strand_id
1 'polypeptide(L)'
;MLPVQLPEQPGFCVDRYEANLVEADGGAALAASQRPARGVRYRAVSVGGVKPQAYVNRMEASAACEASGKRLCKAREWYAACAGAEHTKYPYGNKFEKNRCNVDKGHLLHKLFGNVNYTYDAHYNSPKLNLEPGFLAKTGEYA
;
A
#
# COMPACT_ATOMS: atom_id res chain seq x y z
N MET A 1 10.73 3.36 9.75
CA MET A 1 11.04 2.09 9.08
C MET A 1 11.31 1.03 10.15
N LEU A 2 11.05 -0.24 9.84
CA LEU A 2 11.29 -1.40 10.69
C LEU A 2 12.47 -2.20 10.14
N PRO A 3 13.46 -2.56 10.97
CA PRO A 3 14.57 -3.41 10.55
C PRO A 3 14.10 -4.85 10.33
N VAL A 4 14.61 -5.51 9.29
CA VAL A 4 14.33 -6.91 8.96
C VAL A 4 15.64 -7.58 8.56
N GLN A 5 15.82 -8.80 9.06
CA GLN A 5 17.01 -9.61 8.78
C GLN A 5 16.62 -10.83 7.96
N LEU A 6 17.41 -11.11 6.92
CA LEU A 6 17.38 -12.38 6.19
C LEU A 6 18.76 -13.05 6.30
N PRO A 7 18.85 -14.38 6.44
CA PRO A 7 20.13 -15.08 6.64
C PRO A 7 21.19 -14.81 5.56
N GLU A 8 20.75 -14.54 4.33
CA GLU A 8 21.62 -14.37 3.14
C GLU A 8 21.56 -12.95 2.55
N GLN A 9 21.15 -11.93 3.31
CA GLN A 9 21.11 -10.53 2.84
C GLN A 9 21.69 -9.60 3.91
N PRO A 10 22.34 -8.48 3.50
CA PRO A 10 22.52 -7.34 4.40
C PRO A 10 21.17 -6.93 5.01
N GLY A 11 21.16 -6.51 6.27
CA GLY A 11 19.96 -6.02 6.93
C GLY A 11 19.28 -4.93 6.11
N PHE A 12 17.96 -4.92 6.09
CA PHE A 12 17.17 -3.93 5.37
C PHE A 12 16.09 -3.35 6.26
N CYS A 13 15.54 -2.22 5.82
CA CYS A 13 14.47 -1.52 6.49
C CYS A 13 13.25 -1.47 5.57
N VAL A 14 12.07 -1.80 6.08
CA VAL A 14 10.80 -1.62 5.38
C VAL A 14 10.00 -0.52 6.06
N ASP A 15 9.25 0.28 5.30
CA ASP A 15 8.37 1.27 5.89
C ASP A 15 7.32 0.61 6.78
N ARG A 16 7.00 1.25 7.92
CA ARG A 16 6.02 0.70 8.88
C ARG A 16 4.61 0.73 8.31
N TYR A 17 4.35 1.67 7.41
CA TYR A 17 3.05 1.94 6.82
C TYR A 17 3.17 2.02 5.30
N GLU A 18 2.08 1.76 4.61
CA GLU A 18 1.98 1.97 3.18
C GLU A 18 2.20 3.46 2.82
N ALA A 19 2.73 3.69 1.62
CA ALA A 19 3.12 5.01 1.19
C ALA A 19 1.92 5.90 0.79
N ASN A 20 2.06 7.19 1.09
CA ASN A 20 1.31 8.29 0.48
C ASN A 20 2.26 9.03 -0.46
N LEU A 21 1.72 9.74 -1.45
CA LEU A 21 2.53 10.58 -2.33
C LEU A 21 2.39 12.05 -1.95
N VAL A 22 3.52 12.73 -1.87
CA VAL A 22 3.64 14.17 -1.70
C VAL A 22 4.50 14.69 -2.83
N GLU A 23 4.18 15.86 -3.38
CA GLU A 23 5.06 16.49 -4.37
C GLU A 23 6.45 16.72 -3.75
N ALA A 24 7.50 16.36 -4.51
CA ALA A 24 8.86 16.30 -3.98
C ALA A 24 9.40 17.70 -3.60
N ASP A 25 8.92 18.75 -4.26
CA ASP A 25 9.43 20.12 -4.14
C ASP A 25 8.71 20.93 -3.04
N GLY A 26 8.20 20.24 -2.00
CA GLY A 26 7.51 20.87 -0.87
C GLY A 26 6.02 21.13 -1.10
N GLY A 27 5.45 20.58 -2.17
CA GLY A 27 4.03 20.70 -2.49
C GLY A 27 3.11 19.82 -1.64
N ALA A 28 1.83 19.83 -1.99
CA ALA A 28 0.77 19.18 -1.21
C ALA A 28 0.82 17.64 -1.30
N ALA A 29 0.17 16.98 -0.35
CA ALA A 29 -0.14 15.56 -0.46
C ALA A 29 -1.14 15.33 -1.59
N LEU A 30 -0.86 14.34 -2.44
CA LEU A 30 -1.79 13.88 -3.46
C LEU A 30 -2.96 13.18 -2.76
N ALA A 31 -4.19 13.39 -3.22
CA ALA A 31 -5.31 12.63 -2.68
C ALA A 31 -5.10 11.14 -2.99
N ALA A 32 -5.31 10.28 -1.99
CA ALA A 32 -5.03 8.85 -2.09
C ALA A 32 -5.77 8.12 -3.23
N SER A 33 -6.87 8.69 -3.73
CA SER A 33 -7.66 8.17 -4.83
C SER A 33 -7.31 8.74 -6.21
N GLN A 34 -6.33 9.65 -6.29
CA GLN A 34 -5.89 10.26 -7.54
C GLN A 34 -4.65 9.56 -8.09
N ARG A 35 -4.54 9.51 -9.42
CA ARG A 35 -3.32 9.06 -10.09
C ARG A 35 -2.29 10.19 -10.11
N PRO A 36 -0.98 9.90 -9.90
CA PRO A 36 0.06 10.90 -10.04
C PRO A 36 0.02 11.60 -11.40
N ALA A 37 0.12 12.94 -11.41
CA ALA A 37 0.16 13.71 -12.64
C ALA A 37 1.46 13.44 -13.41
N ARG A 38 1.37 13.28 -14.73
CA ARG A 38 2.54 13.10 -15.60
C ARG A 38 3.43 14.34 -15.55
N GLY A 39 4.72 14.15 -15.35
CA GLY A 39 5.71 15.24 -15.30
C GLY A 39 5.86 15.90 -13.93
N VAL A 40 5.04 15.55 -12.94
CA VAL A 40 5.20 15.98 -11.55
C VAL A 40 6.05 14.95 -10.80
N ARG A 41 7.04 15.43 -10.06
CA ARG A 41 7.89 14.58 -9.22
C ARG A 41 7.25 14.41 -7.86
N TYR A 42 6.98 13.17 -7.48
CA TYR A 42 6.46 12.81 -6.16
C TYR A 42 7.52 12.08 -5.34
N ARG A 43 7.36 12.12 -4.02
CA ARG A 43 8.12 11.31 -3.06
C ARG A 43 7.19 10.50 -2.18
N ALA A 44 7.61 9.28 -1.83
CA ALA A 44 6.84 8.36 -1.00
C ALA A 44 7.02 8.66 0.49
N VAL A 45 5.93 8.89 1.21
CA VAL A 45 5.94 9.16 2.66
C VAL A 45 5.13 8.09 3.39
N SER A 46 5.72 7.47 4.41
CA SER A 46 5.07 6.44 5.25
C SER A 46 4.56 7.10 6.53
N VAL A 47 3.25 7.30 6.63
CA VAL A 47 2.57 7.94 7.78
C VAL A 47 1.37 7.09 8.18
N GLY A 48 1.10 6.99 9.48
CA GLY A 48 -0.09 6.30 10.02
C GLY A 48 -1.34 7.19 9.99
N GLY A 49 -2.52 6.58 9.98
CA GLY A 49 -3.81 7.29 10.11
C GLY A 49 -4.33 7.96 8.83
N VAL A 50 -3.69 7.71 7.68
CA VAL A 50 -4.07 8.26 6.36
C VAL A 50 -4.45 7.14 5.40
N LYS A 51 -5.11 7.44 4.27
CA LYS A 51 -5.38 6.41 3.24
C LYS A 51 -4.12 6.16 2.42
N PRO A 52 -3.73 4.91 2.16
CA PRO A 52 -2.58 4.62 1.31
C PRO A 52 -2.83 5.10 -0.13
N GLN A 53 -1.78 5.55 -0.82
CA GLN A 53 -1.91 5.98 -2.21
C GLN A 53 -2.27 4.80 -3.11
N ALA A 54 -3.31 4.97 -3.93
CA ALA A 54 -3.62 4.04 -5.01
C ALA A 54 -3.36 4.65 -6.39
N TYR A 55 -3.63 3.86 -7.42
CA TYR A 55 -3.52 4.24 -8.83
C TYR A 55 -2.09 4.66 -9.23
N VAL A 56 -1.09 4.01 -8.64
CA VAL A 56 0.34 4.20 -8.94
C VAL A 56 0.86 2.95 -9.66
N ASN A 57 1.58 3.11 -10.76
CA ASN A 57 2.26 2.00 -11.44
C ASN A 57 3.65 1.75 -10.81
N ARG A 58 4.30 0.65 -11.22
CA ARG A 58 5.62 0.27 -10.69
C ARG A 58 6.72 1.33 -10.89
N MET A 59 6.73 2.02 -12.03
CA MET A 59 7.73 3.03 -12.34
C MET A 59 7.56 4.28 -11.48
N GLU A 60 6.33 4.75 -11.34
CA GLU A 60 5.96 5.87 -10.46
C GLU A 60 6.28 5.55 -8.99
N ALA A 61 5.98 4.33 -8.55
CA ALA A 61 6.29 3.88 -7.20
C ALA A 61 7.81 3.81 -6.94
N SER A 62 8.61 3.33 -7.91
CA SER A 62 10.08 3.31 -7.80
C SER A 62 10.64 4.71 -7.69
N ALA A 63 10.24 5.59 -8.62
CA ALA A 63 10.68 6.98 -8.64
C ALA A 63 10.31 7.71 -7.34
N ALA A 64 9.12 7.46 -6.79
CA ALA A 64 8.69 8.06 -5.53
C ALA A 64 9.50 7.55 -4.32
N CYS A 65 9.83 6.27 -4.26
CA CYS A 65 10.72 5.73 -3.23
C CYS A 65 12.13 6.34 -3.34
N GLU A 66 12.67 6.42 -4.55
CA GLU A 66 13.99 7.01 -4.83
C GLU A 66 14.04 8.50 -4.45
N ALA A 67 12.99 9.26 -4.75
CA ALA A 67 12.87 10.66 -4.32
C ALA A 67 12.82 10.83 -2.79
N SER A 68 12.50 9.77 -2.05
CA SER A 68 12.58 9.72 -0.58
C SER A 68 13.88 9.13 -0.05
N GLY A 69 14.89 8.90 -0.90
CA GLY A 69 16.16 8.26 -0.51
C GLY A 69 16.03 6.77 -0.19
N LYS A 70 14.99 6.12 -0.71
CA LYS A 70 14.68 4.70 -0.51
C LYS A 70 14.67 3.97 -1.85
N ARG A 71 14.28 2.70 -1.83
CA ARG A 71 13.96 1.90 -3.02
C ARG A 71 12.70 1.09 -2.77
N LEU A 72 12.07 0.62 -3.84
CA LEU A 72 11.03 -0.39 -3.69
C LEU A 72 11.60 -1.67 -3.05
N CYS A 73 10.81 -2.26 -2.15
CA CYS A 73 11.11 -3.55 -1.58
C CYS A 73 11.11 -4.65 -2.66
N LYS A 74 11.97 -5.64 -2.49
CA LYS A 74 11.88 -6.89 -3.26
C LYS A 74 10.77 -7.74 -2.66
N ALA A 75 10.17 -8.62 -3.46
CA ALA A 75 9.12 -9.53 -2.97
C ALA A 75 9.56 -10.31 -1.73
N ARG A 76 10.79 -10.88 -1.72
CA ARG A 76 11.34 -11.59 -0.55
C ARG A 76 11.49 -10.72 0.71
N GLU A 77 11.83 -9.44 0.54
CA GLU A 77 11.98 -8.50 1.65
C GLU A 77 10.61 -8.18 2.24
N TRP A 78 9.61 -8.00 1.38
CA TRP A 78 8.23 -7.79 1.78
C TRP A 78 7.65 -9.00 2.51
N TYR A 79 7.81 -10.22 1.98
CA TYR A 79 7.36 -11.44 2.66
C TYR A 79 8.04 -11.65 4.02
N ALA A 80 9.35 -11.42 4.09
CA ALA A 80 10.10 -11.53 5.34
C ALA A 80 9.64 -10.48 6.38
N ALA A 81 9.39 -9.25 5.95
CA ALA A 81 8.85 -8.21 6.80
C ALA A 81 7.45 -8.56 7.33
N CYS A 82 6.59 -9.13 6.48
CA CYS A 82 5.25 -9.57 6.88
C CYS A 82 5.27 -10.75 7.85
N ALA A 83 6.14 -11.75 7.63
CA ALA A 83 6.21 -12.94 8.47
C ALA A 83 6.94 -12.68 9.81
N GLY A 84 7.74 -11.62 9.88
CA GLY A 84 8.54 -11.29 11.05
C GLY A 84 9.63 -12.32 11.36
N ALA A 85 10.31 -12.14 12.49
CA ALA A 85 11.39 -13.02 12.93
C ALA A 85 10.92 -14.46 13.25
N GLU A 86 9.63 -14.64 13.56
CA GLU A 86 9.04 -15.93 13.89
C GLU A 86 8.52 -16.69 12.65
N HIS A 87 8.64 -16.12 11.45
CA HIS A 87 8.21 -16.75 10.20
C HIS A 87 6.73 -17.19 10.21
N THR A 88 5.85 -16.33 10.72
CA THR A 88 4.43 -16.66 10.92
C THR A 88 3.61 -16.54 9.63
N LYS A 89 2.50 -17.28 9.57
CA LYS A 89 1.58 -17.27 8.43
C LYS A 89 0.87 -15.93 8.22
N TYR A 90 0.51 -15.26 9.31
CA TYR A 90 -0.04 -13.91 9.32
C TYR A 90 0.89 -13.01 10.13
N PRO A 91 0.92 -11.69 9.90
CA PRO A 91 1.80 -10.79 10.64
C PRO A 91 1.65 -10.81 12.18
N TYR A 92 0.55 -11.37 12.68
CA TYR A 92 0.22 -11.50 14.10
C TYR A 92 0.23 -12.96 14.61
N GLY A 93 0.62 -13.94 13.81
CA GLY A 93 0.72 -15.34 14.24
C GLY A 93 0.28 -16.38 13.21
N ASN A 94 0.22 -17.64 13.62
CA ASN A 94 -0.09 -18.76 12.72
C ASN A 94 -1.58 -19.08 12.59
N LYS A 95 -2.42 -18.52 13.46
CA LYS A 95 -3.87 -18.71 13.44
C LYS A 95 -4.55 -17.46 12.90
N PHE A 96 -5.61 -17.65 12.12
CA PHE A 96 -6.42 -16.54 11.66
C PHE A 96 -7.19 -15.94 12.83
N GLU A 97 -7.19 -14.61 12.95
CA GLU A 97 -7.97 -13.85 13.91
C GLU A 97 -8.95 -12.96 13.13
N LYS A 98 -10.24 -13.15 13.38
CA LYS A 98 -11.27 -12.31 12.75
C LYS A 98 -11.07 -10.85 13.16
N ASN A 99 -11.27 -9.93 12.22
CA ASN A 99 -11.11 -8.48 12.40
C ASN A 99 -9.67 -8.02 12.72
N ARG A 100 -8.65 -8.88 12.61
CA ARG A 100 -7.25 -8.49 12.84
C ARG A 100 -6.58 -7.84 11.62
N CYS A 101 -7.19 -7.98 10.45
CA CYS A 101 -6.77 -7.30 9.22
C CYS A 101 -7.96 -6.66 8.51
N ASN A 102 -7.65 -5.79 7.55
CA ASN A 102 -8.62 -5.19 6.63
C ASN A 102 -9.16 -6.22 5.59
N VAL A 103 -9.81 -7.27 6.06
CA VAL A 103 -10.30 -8.41 5.28
C VAL A 103 -11.80 -8.68 5.57
N ASP A 104 -12.36 -9.74 5.00
CA ASP A 104 -13.74 -10.20 5.25
C ASP A 104 -14.84 -9.20 4.85
N LYS A 105 -14.60 -8.47 3.74
CA LYS A 105 -15.56 -7.53 3.15
C LYS A 105 -16.18 -8.10 1.88
N GLY A 106 -17.40 -7.69 1.57
CA GLY A 106 -18.09 -8.11 0.35
C GLY A 106 -17.32 -7.72 -0.93
N HIS A 107 -17.62 -8.36 -2.05
CA HIS A 107 -16.94 -8.09 -3.32
C HIS A 107 -17.28 -6.69 -3.85
N LEU A 108 -16.43 -5.70 -3.57
CA LEU A 108 -16.73 -4.28 -3.79
C LEU A 108 -17.06 -3.94 -5.26
N LEU A 109 -16.36 -4.56 -6.22
CA LEU A 109 -16.64 -4.37 -7.63
C LEU A 109 -18.09 -4.75 -7.99
N HIS A 110 -18.60 -5.84 -7.41
CA HIS A 110 -19.99 -6.25 -7.66
C HIS A 110 -20.97 -5.27 -7.00
N LYS A 111 -20.67 -4.83 -5.77
CA LYS A 111 -21.49 -3.84 -5.07
C LYS A 111 -21.63 -2.53 -5.87
N LEU A 112 -20.55 -2.05 -6.49
CA LEU A 112 -20.54 -0.75 -7.18
C LEU A 112 -20.97 -0.82 -8.65
N PHE A 113 -20.72 -1.94 -9.34
CA PHE A 113 -20.84 -2.02 -10.79
C PHE A 113 -21.75 -3.16 -11.27
N GLY A 114 -22.31 -3.95 -10.37
CA GLY A 114 -23.10 -5.12 -10.73
C GLY A 114 -22.23 -6.30 -11.20
N ASN A 115 -22.88 -7.36 -11.65
CA ASN A 115 -22.21 -8.55 -12.19
C ASN A 115 -21.95 -8.36 -13.69
N VAL A 116 -20.81 -7.78 -14.02
CA VAL A 116 -20.40 -7.48 -15.41
C VAL A 116 -19.00 -8.02 -15.70
N ASN A 117 -18.62 -8.04 -16.97
CA ASN A 117 -17.23 -8.26 -17.36
C ASN A 117 -16.41 -7.03 -17.00
N TYR A 118 -15.64 -7.10 -15.90
CA TYR A 118 -14.85 -5.99 -15.42
C TYR A 118 -13.69 -5.65 -16.38
N THR A 119 -13.37 -4.36 -16.44
CA THR A 119 -12.30 -3.80 -17.27
C THR A 119 -11.47 -2.81 -16.44
N TYR A 120 -10.23 -2.58 -16.85
CA TYR A 120 -9.36 -1.63 -16.15
C TYR A 120 -9.91 -0.22 -16.17
N ASP A 121 -10.34 0.25 -17.34
CA ASP A 121 -10.73 1.65 -17.54
C ASP A 121 -12.05 1.99 -16.87
N ALA A 122 -13.02 1.07 -16.87
CA ALA A 122 -14.34 1.35 -16.30
C ALA A 122 -14.48 0.94 -14.83
N HIS A 123 -13.71 -0.06 -14.38
CA HIS A 123 -13.98 -0.73 -13.09
C HIS A 123 -12.76 -0.75 -12.16
N TYR A 124 -11.67 -1.43 -12.54
CA TYR A 124 -10.54 -1.65 -11.62
C TYR A 124 -9.82 -0.37 -11.22
N ASN A 125 -9.74 0.62 -12.11
CA ASN A 125 -9.12 1.91 -11.83
C ASN A 125 -10.13 3.00 -11.39
N SER A 126 -11.37 2.62 -11.06
CA SER A 126 -12.35 3.60 -10.60
C SER A 126 -12.00 4.14 -9.22
N PRO A 127 -11.91 5.48 -9.01
CA PRO A 127 -11.63 6.09 -7.70
C PRO A 127 -12.69 5.74 -6.65
N LYS A 128 -13.90 5.33 -7.08
CA LYS A 128 -14.99 4.90 -6.20
C LYS A 128 -14.57 3.74 -5.29
N LEU A 129 -13.69 2.85 -5.75
CA LEU A 129 -13.20 1.72 -4.95
C LEU A 129 -12.46 2.18 -3.69
N ASN A 130 -11.62 3.20 -3.81
CA ASN A 130 -10.87 3.78 -2.69
C ASN A 130 -11.72 4.68 -1.79
N LEU A 131 -12.81 5.23 -2.32
CA LEU A 131 -13.68 6.18 -1.64
C LEU A 131 -14.86 5.52 -0.93
N GLU A 132 -15.17 4.26 -1.23
CA GLU A 132 -16.28 3.54 -0.58
C GLU A 132 -16.07 3.45 0.94
N PRO A 133 -17.00 3.99 1.75
CA PRO A 133 -16.91 3.93 3.20
C PRO A 133 -16.77 2.51 3.73
N GLY A 134 -15.82 2.32 4.64
CA GLY A 134 -15.62 1.04 5.31
C GLY A 134 -14.93 -0.04 4.47
N PHE A 135 -14.37 0.25 3.29
CA PHE A 135 -13.64 -0.74 2.48
C PHE A 135 -12.11 -0.60 2.56
N LEU A 136 -11.58 0.58 2.29
CA LEU A 136 -10.15 0.86 2.46
C LEU A 136 -9.91 1.27 3.93
N ALA A 137 -8.97 0.64 4.63
CA ALA A 137 -8.56 1.07 5.97
C ALA A 137 -7.56 2.24 5.89
N LYS A 138 -7.38 2.98 6.97
CA LYS A 138 -6.23 3.88 7.14
C LYS A 138 -4.98 3.06 7.42
N THR A 139 -3.83 3.58 7.03
CA THR A 139 -2.53 3.00 7.33
C THR A 139 -2.36 2.82 8.83
N GLY A 140 -1.99 1.60 9.24
CA GLY A 140 -1.81 1.26 10.65
C GLY A 140 -3.10 1.11 11.48
N GLU A 141 -4.29 1.12 10.88
CA GLU A 141 -5.57 0.95 11.61
C GLU A 141 -5.69 -0.42 12.31
N TYR A 142 -4.93 -1.42 11.86
CA TYR A 142 -4.88 -2.78 12.40
C TYR A 142 -3.50 -3.17 12.96
N ALA A 143 -2.60 -2.19 13.14
CA ALA A 143 -1.21 -2.42 13.58
C ALA A 143 -1.05 -2.51 15.10
#